data_AF-A0A6V7KU11-F1
#
_entry.id   AF-A0A6V7KU11-F1
#
_cell.length_a   1.000
_cell.length_b   1.000
_cell.length_c   1.000
_cell.angle_alpha   90.00
_cell.angle_beta   90.00
_cell.angle_gamma   90.00
#
_symmetry.space_group_name_H-M   'P 1'
#
loop_
_entity.id
_entity.type
_entity.pdbx_description
1 polymer ?
#
loop_
_entity_poly.entity_id
_entity_poly.type
_entity_poly.pdbx_seq_one_letter_code
_entity_poly.pdbx_strand_id
1 'polypeptide(L)'
;TLGTPTEESWPGMKELADFIQFKPFPGMPLKHIFTAAADDLLDLIASLLSINPSDRCTCDQALQMPFFSNKPAPTPGERLPLPAAIRKLPNDKPSLKRKLLESIDGGSLAKRLQF
;
A
#
# COMPACT_ATOMS: atom_id res chain seq x y z
N THR A 1 21.92 -8.32 2.18
CA THR A 1 21.21 -8.03 3.45
C THR A 1 21.56 -6.62 3.87
N LEU A 2 20.68 -5.91 4.60
CA LEU A 2 20.83 -4.47 4.86
C LEU A 2 21.86 -4.15 5.96
N GLY A 3 23.08 -4.66 5.78
CA GLY A 3 24.25 -4.23 6.53
C GLY A 3 24.90 -3.01 5.87
N THR A 4 26.08 -2.63 6.36
CA THR A 4 26.89 -1.59 5.72
C THR A 4 27.42 -2.10 4.38
N PRO A 5 27.22 -1.37 3.27
CA PRO A 5 27.77 -1.79 1.98
C PRO A 5 29.30 -1.80 2.01
N THR A 6 29.89 -2.71 1.24
CA THR A 6 31.34 -2.80 0.98
C THR A 6 31.63 -2.50 -0.49
N GLU A 7 32.90 -2.27 -0.84
CA GLU A 7 33.32 -2.03 -2.24
C GLU A 7 32.98 -3.20 -3.17
N GLU A 8 32.91 -4.42 -2.65
CA GLU A 8 32.50 -5.59 -3.43
C GLU A 8 31.00 -5.55 -3.75
N SER A 9 30.17 -5.04 -2.84
CA SER A 9 28.71 -4.97 -2.99
C SER A 9 28.21 -3.69 -3.67
N TRP A 10 28.99 -2.60 -3.59
CA TRP A 10 28.72 -1.34 -4.26
C TRP A 10 30.05 -0.70 -4.67
N PRO A 11 30.58 -1.06 -5.86
CA PRO A 11 31.82 -0.51 -6.37
C PRO A 11 31.73 1.01 -6.56
N GLY A 12 32.75 1.73 -6.10
CA GLY A 12 32.83 3.19 -6.25
C GLY A 12 31.99 3.96 -5.23
N MET A 13 31.41 3.30 -4.22
CA MET A 13 30.60 3.98 -3.20
C MET A 13 31.38 5.04 -2.41
N LYS A 14 32.69 4.85 -2.23
CA LYS A 14 33.57 5.81 -1.53
C LYS A 14 33.88 7.06 -2.34
N GLU A 15 33.61 7.05 -3.65
CA GLU A 15 33.88 8.16 -4.56
C GLU A 15 32.72 9.17 -4.60
N LEU A 16 31.61 8.87 -3.95
CA LEU A 16 30.45 9.76 -3.86
C LEU A 16 30.84 11.03 -3.08
N ALA A 17 30.39 12.19 -3.57
CA ALA A 17 30.77 13.50 -3.06
C ALA A 17 30.57 13.67 -1.54
N ASP A 18 29.49 13.10 -1.01
CA ASP A 18 29.10 13.19 0.40
C ASP A 18 29.23 11.83 1.12
N PHE A 19 30.13 10.96 0.67
CA PHE A 19 30.33 9.66 1.33
C PHE A 19 30.84 9.83 2.76
N ILE A 20 30.13 9.22 3.72
CA ILE A 20 30.55 9.12 5.11
C ILE A 20 30.72 7.64 5.45
N GLN A 21 31.88 7.28 5.97
CA GLN A 21 32.15 5.91 6.40
C GLN A 21 31.45 5.62 7.74
N PHE A 22 30.52 4.67 7.70
CA PHE A 22 29.88 4.13 8.90
C PHE A 22 30.66 2.94 9.46
N LYS A 23 30.43 2.63 10.75
CA LYS A 23 30.94 1.38 11.35
C LYS A 23 30.32 0.18 10.60
N PRO A 24 31.12 -0.83 10.21
CA PRO A 24 30.60 -2.03 9.57
C PRO A 24 29.55 -2.72 10.44
N PHE A 25 28.37 -2.93 9.89
CA PHE A 25 27.28 -3.66 10.52
C PHE A 25 26.90 -4.86 9.67
N PRO A 26 26.84 -6.09 10.23
CA PRO A 26 26.44 -7.26 9.47
C PRO A 26 24.96 -7.17 9.13
N GLY A 27 24.60 -7.47 7.88
CA GLY A 27 23.20 -7.47 7.48
C GLY A 27 22.43 -8.67 8.03
N MET A 28 21.20 -8.45 8.48
CA MET A 28 20.30 -9.53 8.91
C MET A 28 19.60 -10.17 7.70
N PRO A 29 19.49 -11.52 7.63
CA PRO A 29 18.69 -12.20 6.61
C PRO A 29 17.24 -11.71 6.59
N LEU A 30 16.71 -11.39 5.41
CA LEU A 30 15.36 -10.81 5.27
C LEU A 30 14.27 -11.73 5.83
N LYS A 31 14.42 -13.05 5.71
CA LYS A 31 13.49 -14.04 6.30
C LYS A 31 13.34 -13.93 7.82
N HIS A 32 14.35 -13.42 8.53
CA HIS A 32 14.28 -13.21 9.98
C HIS A 32 13.54 -11.91 10.33
N ILE A 33 13.50 -10.95 9.40
CA ILE A 33 12.79 -9.67 9.55
C ILE A 33 11.33 -9.85 9.12
N PHE A 34 11.12 -10.43 7.95
CA PHE A 34 9.82 -10.65 7.32
C PHE A 34 9.39 -12.10 7.49
N THR A 35 9.04 -12.50 8.71
CA THR A 35 8.75 -13.89 9.07
C THR A 35 7.50 -14.48 8.40
N ALA A 36 6.60 -13.62 7.90
CA ALA A 36 5.39 -14.02 7.18
C ALA A 36 5.55 -13.95 5.65
N ALA A 37 6.71 -13.52 5.14
CA ALA A 37 6.95 -13.43 3.71
C ALA A 37 7.38 -14.80 3.14
N ALA A 38 6.82 -15.14 2.00
CA ALA A 38 7.29 -16.26 1.19
C ALA A 38 8.58 -15.88 0.43
N ASP A 39 9.29 -16.88 -0.07
CA ASP A 39 10.59 -16.69 -0.72
C ASP A 39 10.53 -15.76 -1.95
N ASP A 40 9.46 -15.84 -2.75
CA ASP A 40 9.27 -14.97 -3.92
C ASP A 40 9.09 -13.49 -3.55
N LEU A 41 8.41 -13.21 -2.44
CA LEU A 41 8.33 -11.87 -1.86
C LEU A 41 9.69 -11.43 -1.29
N LEU A 42 10.42 -12.33 -0.62
CA LEU A 42 11.75 -12.01 -0.10
C LEU A 42 12.73 -11.64 -1.21
N ASP A 43 12.67 -12.31 -2.36
CA ASP A 43 13.49 -12.00 -3.53
C ASP A 43 13.14 -10.63 -4.13
N LEU A 44 11.84 -10.31 -4.22
CA LEU A 44 11.38 -8.98 -4.63
C LEU A 44 11.89 -7.89 -3.68
N ILE A 45 11.75 -8.09 -2.37
CA ILE A 45 12.23 -7.16 -1.35
C ILE A 45 13.75 -6.98 -1.47
N ALA A 46 14.51 -8.07 -1.66
CA ALA A 46 15.96 -8.00 -1.81
C ALA A 46 16.37 -7.16 -3.04
N SER A 47 15.66 -7.32 -4.15
CA SER A 47 15.91 -6.58 -5.40
C SER A 47 15.58 -5.10 -5.26
N LEU A 48 14.49 -4.76 -4.56
CA LEU A 48 14.07 -3.39 -4.30
C LEU A 48 14.99 -2.67 -3.30
N LEU A 49 15.50 -3.40 -2.31
CA LEU A 49 16.32 -2.85 -1.23
C LEU A 49 17.83 -3.00 -1.50
N SER A 50 18.23 -3.24 -2.75
CA SER A 50 19.65 -3.18 -3.12
C SER A 50 20.22 -1.79 -2.85
N ILE A 51 21.35 -1.75 -2.13
CA ILE A 51 22.00 -0.50 -1.72
C ILE A 51 22.68 0.14 -2.93
N ASN A 52 23.35 -0.65 -3.77
CA ASN A 52 23.86 -0.19 -5.05
C ASN A 52 22.68 0.13 -5.99
N PRO A 53 22.50 1.39 -6.42
CA PRO A 53 21.39 1.77 -7.29
C PRO A 53 21.37 1.03 -8.63
N SER A 54 22.56 0.68 -9.15
CA SER A 54 22.68 -0.03 -10.43
C SER A 54 22.16 -1.47 -10.37
N ASP A 55 22.19 -2.08 -9.19
CA ASP A 55 21.70 -3.45 -8.96
C ASP A 55 20.23 -3.48 -8.53
N ARG A 56 19.63 -2.31 -8.25
CA ARG A 56 18.24 -2.20 -7.83
C ARG A 56 17.33 -2.40 -9.04
N CYS A 57 16.34 -3.28 -8.92
CA CYS A 57 15.42 -3.53 -10.02
C CYS A 57 14.57 -2.30 -10.36
N THR A 58 14.24 -2.17 -11.64
CA THR A 58 13.26 -1.18 -12.12
C THR A 58 11.83 -1.62 -11.83
N CYS A 59 10.88 -0.70 -11.99
CA CYS A 59 9.45 -1.03 -11.86
C CYS A 59 9.04 -2.16 -12.82
N ASP A 60 9.43 -2.07 -14.09
CA ASP A 60 9.09 -3.07 -15.09
C ASP A 60 9.68 -4.44 -14.74
N GLN A 61 10.95 -4.48 -14.31
CA GLN A 61 11.59 -5.72 -13.87
C GLN A 61 10.88 -6.31 -12.63
N ALA A 62 10.54 -5.48 -11.66
CA ALA A 62 9.83 -5.90 -10.45
C ALA A 62 8.47 -6.52 -10.77
N LEU A 63 7.69 -5.91 -11.67
CA LEU A 63 6.38 -6.41 -12.08
C LEU A 63 6.44 -7.76 -12.80
N GLN A 64 7.58 -8.10 -13.41
CA GLN A 64 7.80 -9.41 -14.04
C GLN A 64 8.31 -10.49 -13.05
N MET A 65 8.57 -10.14 -11.79
CA MET A 65 9.06 -11.11 -10.80
C MET A 65 7.96 -12.11 -10.39
N PRO A 66 8.34 -13.33 -9.95
CA PRO A 66 7.39 -14.39 -9.61
C PRO A 66 6.31 -13.97 -8.61
N PHE A 67 6.62 -13.09 -7.66
CA PHE A 67 5.67 -12.58 -6.67
C PHE A 67 4.34 -12.08 -7.28
N PHE A 68 4.38 -11.45 -8.45
CA PHE A 68 3.18 -10.91 -9.09
C PHE A 68 2.42 -11.93 -9.97
N SER A 69 3.01 -13.09 -10.24
CA SER A 69 2.42 -14.15 -11.08
C SER A 69 2.06 -15.42 -10.29
N ASN A 70 2.69 -15.63 -9.14
CA ASN A 70 2.47 -16.78 -8.28
C ASN A 70 1.16 -16.66 -7.49
N LYS A 71 0.78 -17.79 -6.85
CA LYS A 71 -0.26 -17.78 -5.82
C LYS A 71 0.35 -17.36 -4.49
N PRO A 72 -0.40 -16.64 -3.62
CA PRO A 72 -1.78 -16.19 -3.83
C PRO A 72 -1.90 -14.99 -4.77
N ALA A 73 -2.92 -15.00 -5.62
CA ALA A 73 -3.25 -13.84 -6.46
C ALA A 73 -3.64 -12.63 -5.60
N PRO A 74 -3.46 -11.39 -6.10
CA PRO A 74 -3.83 -10.19 -5.36
C PRO A 74 -5.33 -10.16 -5.05
N THR A 75 -5.67 -9.65 -3.88
CA THR A 75 -7.07 -9.44 -3.48
C THR A 75 -7.73 -8.41 -4.39
N PRO A 76 -8.86 -8.73 -5.06
CA PRO A 76 -9.63 -7.76 -5.83
C PRO A 76 -10.05 -6.57 -4.97
N GLY A 77 -10.06 -5.37 -5.56
CA GLY A 77 -10.27 -4.11 -4.83
C GLY A 77 -11.53 -4.09 -3.96
N GLU A 78 -12.63 -4.66 -4.45
CA GLU A 78 -13.91 -4.73 -3.73
C GLU A 78 -13.85 -5.58 -2.44
N ARG A 79 -12.89 -6.51 -2.35
CA ARG A 79 -12.68 -7.39 -1.20
C ARG A 79 -11.59 -6.88 -0.26
N LEU A 80 -10.96 -5.74 -0.55
CA LEU A 80 -9.98 -5.15 0.36
C LEU A 80 -10.67 -4.63 1.64
N PRO A 81 -10.08 -4.86 2.82
CA PRO A 81 -10.66 -4.38 4.07
C PRO A 81 -10.62 -2.84 4.12
N LEU A 82 -11.79 -2.22 4.25
CA LEU A 82 -11.90 -0.78 4.44
C LEU A 82 -11.96 -0.43 5.94
N PRO A 83 -11.30 0.66 6.38
CA PRO A 83 -11.48 1.22 7.71
C PRO A 83 -12.96 1.50 7.99
N ALA A 84 -13.37 1.34 9.25
CA ALA A 84 -14.76 1.52 9.66
C ALA A 84 -15.34 2.88 9.28
N ALA A 85 -14.52 3.94 9.32
CA ALA A 85 -14.92 5.30 8.95
C ALA A 85 -15.32 5.47 7.47
N ILE A 86 -14.78 4.62 6.58
CA ILE A 86 -14.99 4.70 5.12
C ILE A 86 -16.03 3.67 4.66
N ARG A 87 -16.30 2.64 5.49
CA ARG A 87 -17.25 1.59 5.18
C ARG A 87 -18.66 2.18 5.04
N LYS A 88 -19.10 2.40 3.80
CA LYS A 88 -20.50 2.68 3.49
C LYS A 88 -21.31 1.43 3.84
N LEU A 89 -21.89 1.40 5.04
CA LEU A 89 -22.89 0.40 5.37
C LEU A 89 -24.03 0.53 4.35
N PRO A 90 -24.54 -0.57 3.79
CA PRO A 90 -25.80 -0.53 3.05
C PRO A 90 -26.86 0.05 3.99
N ASN A 91 -27.32 1.25 3.71
CA ASN A 91 -28.37 1.88 4.47
C ASN A 91 -29.70 1.28 4.00
N ASP A 92 -30.06 0.10 4.48
CA ASP A 92 -31.37 -0.56 4.26
C ASP A 92 -32.52 0.14 4.99
N LYS A 93 -32.39 1.44 5.28
CA LYS A 93 -33.50 2.24 5.81
C LYS A 93 -34.24 2.84 4.62
N PRO A 94 -35.48 2.40 4.29
CA PRO A 94 -36.28 3.10 3.31
C PRO A 94 -36.41 4.55 3.77
N SER A 95 -35.93 5.48 2.94
CA SER A 95 -35.96 6.89 3.26
C SER A 95 -37.40 7.31 3.54
N LEU A 96 -37.70 7.72 4.78
CA LEU A 96 -39.01 8.24 5.19
C LEU A 96 -39.47 9.43 4.33
N LYS A 97 -38.56 10.06 3.57
CA LYS A 97 -38.86 11.11 2.60
C LYS A 97 -39.83 10.68 1.49
N ARG A 98 -39.90 9.38 1.14
CA ARG A 98 -40.82 8.91 0.09
C ARG A 98 -42.27 8.80 0.56
N LYS A 99 -42.51 8.72 1.88
CA LYS A 99 -43.86 8.65 2.47
C LYS A 99 -44.52 10.03 2.67
N LEU A 100 -43.71 11.10 2.74
CA LEU A 100 -44.26 12.46 2.90
C LEU A 100 -44.91 12.98 1.61
N LEU A 101 -44.42 12.57 0.43
CA LEU A 101 -44.96 13.05 -0.84
C LEU A 101 -46.38 12.54 -1.12
N GLU A 102 -46.73 11.33 -0.66
CA GLU A 102 -48.10 10.78 -0.78
C GLU A 102 -49.11 11.46 0.16
N SER A 103 -48.64 12.10 1.25
CA SER A 103 -49.51 12.85 2.17
C SER A 103 -49.77 14.31 1.75
N ILE A 104 -49.15 14.79 0.66
CA ILE A 104 -49.22 16.20 0.24
C ILE A 104 -50.39 16.49 -0.71
N ASP A 105 -51.10 15.48 -1.22
CA ASP A 105 -52.30 15.68 -2.06
C ASP A 105 -53.53 16.21 -1.31
N GLY A 106 -53.39 16.59 -0.03
CA GLY A 106 -54.49 17.13 0.76
C GLY A 106 -54.07 18.18 1.78
N GLY A 107 -53.75 19.41 1.33
CA GLY A 107 -53.83 20.59 2.20
C GLY A 107 -52.75 21.65 2.02
N SER A 108 -53.19 22.85 1.60
CA SER A 108 -52.40 24.08 1.55
C SER A 108 -51.93 24.54 2.93
N LEU A 109 -50.63 24.82 3.08
CA LEU A 109 -50.12 25.69 4.16
C LEU A 109 -48.99 26.59 3.64
N ALA A 110 -49.35 27.83 3.28
CA ALA A 110 -48.40 28.92 3.08
C ALA A 110 -47.73 29.28 4.41
N LYS A 111 -46.40 29.18 4.49
CA LYS A 111 -45.62 29.67 5.63
C LYS A 111 -45.07 31.05 5.29
N ARG A 112 -45.59 32.10 5.94
CA ARG A 112 -44.98 33.44 5.93
C ARG A 112 -43.73 33.44 6.81
N LEU A 113 -42.69 34.12 6.34
CA LEU A 113 -41.48 34.42 7.11
C LEU A 113 -41.72 35.66 8.00
N GLN A 114 -41.38 35.56 9.28
CA GLN A 114 -41.25 36.70 10.19
C GLN A 114 -39.76 37.04 10.31
N PHE A 115 -39.44 38.33 10.17
CA PHE A 115 -38.11 38.89 10.40
C PHE A 115 -37.95 39.25 11.88
#